data_AF-A0A944C1N0-F1
#
_entry.id   AF-A0A944C1N0-F1
#
_cell.length_a   1.000
_cell.length_b   1.000
_cell.length_c   1.000
_cell.angle_alpha   90.00
_cell.angle_beta   90.00
_cell.angle_gamma   90.00
#
_symmetry.space_group_name_H-M   'P 1'
#
loop_
_entity.id
_entity.type
_entity.pdbx_description
1 polymer ?
#
loop_
_entity_poly.entity_id
_entity_poly.type
_entity_poly.pdbx_seq_one_letter_code
_entity_poly.pdbx_strand_id
1 'polypeptide(L)'
;YADQPGFIQALYSALSTNVSSDAVWVAQARGHNPSSNLLNNVAQGKLMVLDLFGENDPRGKNGSFGNHNFIYCMLHNFGGRIGLHGRFDKTMDNYYASLSAKPNQCKGIGATPEGIETNPMLYDMLFELPWMEKPANKLDWVREYTTSRYGQANVQAQNAYDKLYQSVYNCTTGQQGTSEPIVCAQPSLTASKVSAWSTGVISHNTDFVIEAADDLLSQVETLSGNNYNYDLLDVTRQALTDYAMTLLQQLNTDWNKGGKNNADFAPRARHYLNLIEGIDKLLNTHQSYRYGNWGAMARAIASEPAAVAGGATSADADWLEHDNLRLQITSWDTKNNWSLFDYSNREWGGMLKDYYLARWKLFFDNKLNGTALPSSWYEWGKGWQQDTNHTYTYTAAPEGNTKTIAKEQFDTYFWPLTDTKGNKSYVRRHVEQTLKNDVYATQGYRGENYIVPLPNGATLSSLSIDLNNDGAYGDGETFTEATVAIPAGAAAGLVKARLVLDDQTVLNYQLALADNITEARTVSVSLAAGCENMGSVSIDDHDGTSVTTTDYLTLRATANSGYDFLKWGVDINGTASESTDNPYHYYGK
;
A
#
# COMPACT_ATOMS: atom_id res chain seq x y z
N TYR A 1 -4.62 16.38 38.55
CA TYR A 1 -4.19 17.74 38.12
C TYR A 1 -4.92 18.23 36.88
N ALA A 2 -5.37 17.35 35.96
CA ALA A 2 -6.18 17.75 34.81
C ALA A 2 -7.57 18.27 35.28
N ASP A 3 -8.03 19.37 34.67
CA ASP A 3 -9.27 20.10 34.97
C ASP A 3 -9.31 20.96 36.25
N GLN A 4 -8.30 21.81 36.45
CA GLN A 4 -8.41 22.93 37.41
C GLN A 4 -8.78 24.24 36.70
N PRO A 5 -10.01 24.77 36.89
CA PRO A 5 -10.47 26.05 36.31
C PRO A 5 -9.52 27.22 36.54
N GLY A 6 -8.92 27.32 37.73
CA GLY A 6 -8.02 28.42 38.08
C GLY A 6 -6.74 28.44 37.25
N PHE A 7 -6.26 27.29 36.78
CA PHE A 7 -5.04 27.20 35.97
C PHE A 7 -5.21 27.87 34.61
N ILE A 8 -6.28 27.53 33.88
CA ILE A 8 -6.51 28.07 32.54
C ILE A 8 -6.88 29.56 32.57
N GLN A 9 -7.58 30.00 33.63
CA GLN A 9 -7.86 31.41 33.88
C GLN A 9 -6.59 32.21 34.16
N ALA A 10 -5.69 31.68 34.98
CA ALA A 10 -4.41 32.33 35.28
C ALA A 10 -3.54 32.47 34.02
N LEU A 11 -3.46 31.42 33.19
CA LEU A 11 -2.76 31.47 31.91
C LEU A 11 -3.31 32.56 30.99
N TYR A 12 -4.63 32.61 30.80
CA TYR A 12 -5.24 33.62 29.95
C TYR A 12 -5.10 35.04 30.54
N SER A 13 -5.23 35.19 31.85
CA SER A 13 -5.05 36.49 32.53
C SER A 13 -3.63 37.01 32.36
N ALA A 14 -2.63 36.13 32.43
CA ALA A 14 -1.23 36.48 32.18
C ALA A 14 -1.02 36.94 30.72
N LEU A 15 -1.59 36.22 29.75
CA LEU A 15 -1.51 36.59 28.33
C LEU A 15 -2.14 37.96 28.06
N SER A 16 -3.38 38.16 28.55
CA SER A 16 -4.14 39.39 28.31
C SER A 16 -3.55 40.62 29.00
N THR A 17 -3.02 40.46 30.21
CA THR A 17 -2.45 41.57 30.99
C THR A 17 -1.06 41.96 30.50
N ASN A 18 -0.20 40.99 30.17
CA ASN A 18 1.21 41.26 29.88
C ASN A 18 1.54 41.40 28.39
N VAL A 19 0.66 40.93 27.49
CA VAL A 19 0.90 41.01 26.04
C VAL A 19 -0.12 41.94 25.38
N SER A 20 -1.42 41.62 25.44
CA SER A 20 -2.48 42.46 24.87
C SER A 20 -3.86 42.00 25.36
N SER A 21 -4.74 42.96 25.69
CA SER A 21 -6.15 42.67 26.02
C SER A 21 -6.92 42.02 24.86
N ASP A 22 -6.43 42.17 23.63
CA ASP A 22 -7.01 41.58 22.42
C ASP A 22 -6.43 40.20 22.09
N ALA A 23 -5.50 39.68 22.92
CA ALA A 23 -4.90 38.39 22.70
C ALA A 23 -5.93 37.25 22.64
N VAL A 24 -5.75 36.39 21.63
CA VAL A 24 -6.46 35.14 21.44
C VAL A 24 -5.47 34.01 21.65
N TRP A 25 -5.77 33.10 22.57
CA TRP A 25 -4.93 31.93 22.80
C TRP A 25 -5.29 30.83 21.82
N VAL A 26 -4.31 30.37 21.04
CA VAL A 26 -4.43 29.17 20.21
C VAL A 26 -4.05 27.94 21.03
N ALA A 27 -5.00 27.00 21.19
CA ALA A 27 -4.81 25.79 21.99
C ALA A 27 -5.02 24.52 21.15
N GLN A 28 -4.13 23.54 21.29
CA GLN A 28 -4.27 22.24 20.62
C GLN A 28 -5.25 21.35 21.38
N ALA A 29 -6.17 20.71 20.67
CA ALA A 29 -7.06 19.70 21.22
C ALA A 29 -6.68 18.30 20.70
N ARG A 30 -6.15 17.44 21.58
CA ARG A 30 -5.74 16.06 21.26
C ARG A 30 -6.33 15.07 22.27
N GLY A 31 -6.86 13.96 21.76
CA GLY A 31 -7.63 13.01 22.59
C GLY A 31 -8.77 13.74 23.30
N HIS A 32 -8.94 13.56 24.60
CA HIS A 32 -9.99 14.26 25.37
C HIS A 32 -9.53 15.56 26.04
N ASN A 33 -8.35 16.10 25.69
CA ASN A 33 -7.79 17.30 26.30
C ASN A 33 -7.68 18.45 25.28
N PRO A 34 -7.82 19.72 25.73
CA PRO A 34 -8.50 20.14 26.96
C PRO A 34 -9.96 19.68 27.00
N SER A 35 -10.55 19.51 28.19
CA SER A 35 -11.98 19.22 28.35
C SER A 35 -12.83 20.47 28.15
N SER A 36 -14.12 20.31 27.83
CA SER A 36 -15.06 21.43 27.74
C SER A 36 -15.16 22.21 29.07
N ASN A 37 -15.11 21.50 30.20
CA ASN A 37 -15.13 22.12 31.53
C ASN A 37 -13.95 23.07 31.72
N LEU A 38 -12.75 22.67 31.28
CA LEU A 38 -11.59 23.54 31.36
C LEU A 38 -11.77 24.76 30.43
N LEU A 39 -12.14 24.53 29.17
CA LEU A 39 -12.25 25.59 28.16
C LEU A 39 -13.32 26.64 28.50
N ASN A 40 -14.42 26.25 29.15
CA ASN A 40 -15.50 27.17 29.56
C ASN A 40 -15.06 28.24 30.58
N ASN A 41 -13.86 28.12 31.15
CA ASN A 41 -13.31 29.11 32.07
C ASN A 41 -12.54 30.25 31.37
N VAL A 42 -12.43 30.21 30.04
CA VAL A 42 -11.91 31.31 29.22
C VAL A 42 -13.09 31.98 28.52
N ALA A 43 -13.08 33.31 28.42
CA ALA A 43 -14.15 34.06 27.76
C ALA A 43 -14.24 33.73 26.26
N GLN A 44 -15.46 33.70 25.73
CA GLN A 44 -15.69 33.47 24.30
C GLN A 44 -14.93 34.49 23.44
N GLY A 45 -14.37 34.04 22.32
CA GLY A 45 -13.59 34.88 21.41
C GLY A 45 -12.14 35.12 21.85
N LYS A 46 -11.76 34.64 23.04
CA LYS A 46 -10.38 34.73 23.55
C LYS A 46 -9.59 33.42 23.45
N LEU A 47 -10.22 32.38 22.92
CA LEU A 47 -9.62 31.09 22.63
C LEU A 47 -9.96 30.66 21.20
N MET A 48 -8.96 30.10 20.51
CA MET A 48 -9.12 29.39 19.25
C MET A 48 -8.55 27.97 19.39
N VAL A 49 -9.40 26.96 19.20
CA VAL A 49 -9.00 25.56 19.39
C VAL A 49 -8.59 24.93 18.06
N LEU A 50 -7.42 24.32 17.99
CA LEU A 50 -7.03 23.46 16.88
C LEU A 50 -7.58 22.06 17.13
N ASP A 51 -8.59 21.63 16.37
CA ASP A 51 -9.15 20.29 16.43
C ASP A 51 -8.18 19.31 15.75
N LEU A 52 -7.15 18.91 16.50
CA LEU A 52 -5.84 18.51 15.97
C LEU A 52 -5.90 17.28 15.06
N PHE A 53 -6.88 16.39 15.24
CA PHE A 53 -7.04 15.14 14.50
C PHE A 53 -8.45 15.02 13.91
N GLY A 54 -8.98 16.13 13.37
CA GLY A 54 -10.36 16.26 12.93
C GLY A 54 -10.77 15.30 11.81
N GLU A 55 -9.83 14.84 10.99
CA GLU A 55 -10.12 13.84 9.95
C GLU A 55 -10.47 12.45 10.52
N ASN A 56 -10.10 12.18 11.78
CA ASN A 56 -10.40 10.93 12.45
C ASN A 56 -11.38 11.09 13.63
N ASP A 57 -11.19 12.12 14.46
CA ASP A 57 -12.00 12.42 15.65
C ASP A 57 -12.38 13.91 15.68
N PRO A 58 -13.39 14.35 14.91
CA PRO A 58 -13.82 15.75 14.82
C PRO A 58 -14.59 16.19 16.07
N ARG A 59 -13.86 16.61 17.11
CA ARG A 59 -14.43 17.01 18.40
C ARG A 59 -15.21 18.31 18.33
N GLY A 60 -14.81 19.23 17.45
CA GLY A 60 -15.46 20.52 17.26
C GLY A 60 -16.91 20.38 16.84
N LYS A 61 -17.17 19.49 15.87
CA LYS A 61 -18.53 19.11 15.42
C LYS A 61 -19.43 18.68 16.58
N ASN A 62 -18.89 17.94 17.53
CA ASN A 62 -19.61 17.38 18.68
C ASN A 62 -19.77 18.39 19.84
N GLY A 63 -19.33 19.64 19.69
CA GLY A 63 -19.46 20.66 20.73
C GLY A 63 -18.49 20.52 21.90
N SER A 64 -17.41 19.74 21.76
CA SER A 64 -16.42 19.53 22.82
C SER A 64 -15.65 20.79 23.23
N PHE A 65 -15.74 21.87 22.45
CA PHE A 65 -15.03 23.13 22.70
C PHE A 65 -15.92 24.23 23.28
N GLY A 66 -17.12 23.89 23.77
CA GLY A 66 -18.04 24.86 24.34
C GLY A 66 -18.46 25.91 23.31
N ASN A 67 -18.38 27.20 23.69
CA ASN A 67 -18.72 28.34 22.83
C ASN A 67 -17.53 28.91 22.05
N HIS A 68 -16.36 28.26 22.12
CA HIS A 68 -15.14 28.76 21.47
C HIS A 68 -15.09 28.46 19.99
N ASN A 69 -14.35 29.29 19.26
CA ASN A 69 -14.05 29.05 17.86
C ASN A 69 -13.01 27.92 17.73
N PHE A 70 -13.07 27.18 16.64
CA PHE A 70 -12.10 26.14 16.34
C PHE A 70 -11.70 26.11 14.86
N ILE A 71 -10.54 25.53 14.61
CA ILE A 71 -10.01 25.22 13.29
C ILE A 71 -10.07 23.70 13.13
N TYR A 72 -10.67 23.24 12.04
CA TYR A 72 -10.67 21.82 11.68
C TYR A 72 -9.28 21.44 11.17
N CYS A 73 -8.57 20.56 11.86
CA CYS A 73 -7.23 20.18 11.43
C CYS A 73 -7.16 18.77 10.87
N MET A 74 -6.30 18.59 9.86
CA MET A 74 -5.84 17.28 9.40
C MET A 74 -4.48 17.00 10.02
N LEU A 75 -4.40 15.98 10.88
CA LEU A 75 -3.12 15.52 11.47
C LEU A 75 -2.33 14.73 10.43
N HIS A 76 -2.97 13.72 9.84
CA HIS A 76 -2.48 12.85 8.78
C HIS A 76 -1.19 12.08 9.10
N ASN A 77 -0.06 12.76 9.30
CA ASN A 77 1.25 12.17 9.49
C ASN A 77 1.69 12.25 10.95
N PHE A 78 2.26 11.14 11.44
CA PHE A 78 2.81 10.99 12.78
C PHE A 78 4.28 10.58 12.67
N GLY A 79 5.15 11.23 13.43
CA GLY A 79 6.60 10.99 13.44
C GLY A 79 7.34 11.28 12.12
N GLY A 80 6.70 11.81 11.08
CA GLY A 80 7.32 11.87 9.75
C GLY A 80 7.52 10.51 9.11
N ARG A 81 6.76 9.50 9.56
CA ARG A 81 6.83 8.14 9.00
C ARG A 81 6.41 8.15 7.53
N ILE A 82 7.14 7.40 6.71
CA ILE A 82 6.97 7.35 5.26
C ILE A 82 6.04 6.21 4.89
N GLY A 83 5.07 6.50 4.02
CA GLY A 83 4.16 5.53 3.43
C GLY A 83 2.95 6.21 2.78
N LEU A 84 2.29 5.51 1.87
CA LEU A 84 1.05 5.97 1.27
C LEU A 84 -0.08 5.75 2.26
N HIS A 85 -0.72 6.84 2.68
CA HIS A 85 -1.80 6.81 3.66
C HIS A 85 -2.70 8.01 3.48
N GLY A 86 -3.99 7.82 3.74
CA GLY A 86 -4.94 8.92 3.76
C GLY A 86 -6.28 8.53 4.34
N ARG A 87 -7.06 9.56 4.67
CA ARG A 87 -8.47 9.44 5.01
C ARG A 87 -9.29 10.34 4.11
N PHE A 88 -9.01 10.33 2.80
CA PHE A 88 -9.48 11.33 1.85
C PHE A 88 -10.97 11.67 2.03
N ASP A 89 -11.83 10.64 2.02
CA ASP A 89 -13.27 10.85 2.16
C ASP A 89 -13.66 11.43 3.52
N LYS A 90 -13.13 10.86 4.61
CA LYS A 90 -13.42 11.33 5.96
C LYS A 90 -12.89 12.75 6.17
N THR A 91 -11.74 13.11 5.60
CA THR A 91 -11.20 14.46 5.75
C THR A 91 -12.15 15.48 5.13
N MET A 92 -12.64 15.23 3.91
CA MET A 92 -13.64 16.11 3.28
C MET A 92 -14.96 16.10 4.06
N ASP A 93 -15.51 14.92 4.37
CA ASP A 93 -16.83 14.80 4.99
C ASP A 93 -16.88 15.37 6.40
N ASN A 94 -15.83 15.16 7.21
CA ASN A 94 -15.76 15.68 8.56
C ASN A 94 -15.60 17.20 8.56
N TYR A 95 -14.89 17.79 7.59
CA TYR A 95 -14.82 19.25 7.45
C TYR A 95 -16.20 19.85 7.19
N TYR A 96 -16.89 19.40 6.13
CA TYR A 96 -18.21 19.92 5.78
C TYR A 96 -19.25 19.66 6.88
N ALA A 97 -19.16 18.51 7.56
CA ALA A 97 -20.01 18.21 8.70
C ALA A 97 -19.71 19.11 9.92
N SER A 98 -18.45 19.47 10.15
CA SER A 98 -18.06 20.42 11.21
C SER A 98 -18.56 21.83 10.90
N LEU A 99 -18.41 22.28 9.65
CA LEU A 99 -18.91 23.58 9.19
C LEU A 99 -20.43 23.67 9.29
N SER A 100 -21.15 22.61 8.87
CA SER A 100 -22.62 22.55 8.95
C SER A 100 -23.15 22.48 10.39
N ALA A 101 -22.52 21.68 11.26
CA ALA A 101 -22.95 21.56 12.65
C ALA A 101 -22.63 22.80 13.49
N LYS A 102 -21.56 23.52 13.15
CA LYS A 102 -21.01 24.63 13.94
C LYS A 102 -20.60 25.83 13.06
N PRO A 103 -21.50 26.41 12.24
CA PRO A 103 -21.16 27.41 11.23
C PRO A 103 -20.57 28.70 11.82
N ASN A 104 -20.98 29.05 13.05
CA ASN A 104 -20.47 30.23 13.74
C ASN A 104 -19.19 29.98 14.53
N GLN A 105 -18.74 28.73 14.70
CA GLN A 105 -17.57 28.36 15.51
C GLN A 105 -16.44 27.72 14.70
N CYS A 106 -16.73 26.97 13.64
CA CYS A 106 -15.72 26.46 12.72
C CYS A 106 -15.19 27.63 11.87
N LYS A 107 -13.94 28.05 12.07
CA LYS A 107 -13.36 29.26 11.46
C LYS A 107 -12.35 28.98 10.36
N GLY A 108 -12.09 27.72 10.03
CA GLY A 108 -11.19 27.37 8.94
C GLY A 108 -10.66 25.95 9.05
N ILE A 109 -9.61 25.71 8.28
CA ILE A 109 -8.86 24.47 8.18
C ILE A 109 -7.43 24.65 8.71
N GLY A 110 -6.75 23.57 9.06
CA GLY A 110 -5.32 23.58 9.37
C GLY A 110 -4.64 22.26 9.04
N ALA A 111 -3.40 22.31 8.58
CA ALA A 111 -2.54 21.13 8.52
C ALA A 111 -1.74 21.07 9.82
N THR A 112 -1.84 19.96 10.55
CA THR A 112 -1.10 19.77 11.81
C THR A 112 -0.21 18.51 11.80
N PRO A 113 0.44 18.13 10.69
CA PRO A 113 1.24 16.92 10.67
C PRO A 113 2.46 17.01 11.57
N GLU A 114 2.83 15.88 12.19
CA GLU A 114 4.10 15.79 12.93
C GLU A 114 5.31 15.80 11.99
N GLY A 115 5.13 15.36 10.74
CA GLY A 115 6.09 15.52 9.64
C GLY A 115 5.39 15.78 8.30
N ILE A 116 5.89 16.75 7.54
CA ILE A 116 5.36 17.13 6.21
C ILE A 116 6.17 16.44 5.09
N GLU A 117 5.93 16.80 3.82
CA GLU A 117 6.64 16.29 2.63
C GLU A 117 6.33 14.83 2.25
N THR A 118 5.17 14.33 2.71
CA THR A 118 4.57 13.05 2.31
C THR A 118 3.16 13.29 1.79
N ASN A 119 2.63 12.42 0.93
CA ASN A 119 1.22 12.39 0.51
C ASN A 119 0.65 13.77 0.07
N PRO A 120 1.29 14.47 -0.90
CA PRO A 120 0.94 15.87 -1.24
C PRO A 120 -0.52 16.07 -1.64
N MET A 121 -1.15 15.07 -2.27
CA MET A 121 -2.56 15.10 -2.65
C MET A 121 -3.50 15.45 -1.49
N LEU A 122 -3.23 14.95 -0.28
CA LEU A 122 -4.07 15.21 0.87
C LEU A 122 -3.97 16.65 1.38
N TYR A 123 -2.79 17.26 1.23
CA TYR A 123 -2.58 18.64 1.64
C TYR A 123 -3.17 19.61 0.63
N ASP A 124 -3.04 19.33 -0.67
CA ASP A 124 -3.71 20.11 -1.72
C ASP A 124 -5.24 20.03 -1.54
N MET A 125 -5.76 18.82 -1.34
CA MET A 125 -7.17 18.60 -1.02
C MET A 125 -7.62 19.39 0.21
N LEU A 126 -6.84 19.36 1.31
CA LEU A 126 -7.17 20.07 2.53
C LEU A 126 -7.28 21.57 2.28
N PHE A 127 -6.27 22.15 1.63
CA PHE A 127 -6.18 23.60 1.44
C PHE A 127 -7.18 24.16 0.44
N GLU A 128 -7.73 23.32 -0.45
CA GLU A 128 -8.82 23.70 -1.33
C GLU A 128 -10.20 23.70 -0.64
N LEU A 129 -10.42 22.93 0.44
CA LEU A 129 -11.75 22.75 1.04
C LEU A 129 -12.55 24.03 1.30
N PRO A 130 -11.98 25.14 1.82
CA PRO A 130 -12.74 26.36 2.08
C PRO A 130 -13.20 27.10 0.82
N TRP A 131 -12.60 26.77 -0.33
CA TRP A 131 -12.81 27.43 -1.61
C TRP A 131 -13.69 26.62 -2.56
N MET A 132 -14.04 25.40 -2.18
CA MET A 132 -14.83 24.49 -3.00
C MET A 132 -16.26 24.36 -2.46
N GLU A 133 -17.22 24.18 -3.36
CA GLU A 133 -18.47 23.53 -2.99
C GLU A 133 -18.20 22.04 -2.70
N LYS A 134 -18.98 21.43 -1.80
CA LYS A 134 -18.81 20.00 -1.51
C LYS A 134 -18.96 19.20 -2.81
N PRO A 135 -17.93 18.46 -3.28
CA PRO A 135 -18.00 17.78 -4.55
C PRO A 135 -19.06 16.67 -4.50
N ALA A 136 -19.87 16.57 -5.56
CA ALA A 136 -20.84 15.49 -5.73
C ALA A 136 -20.16 14.13 -5.94
N ASN A 137 -18.99 14.14 -6.61
CA ASN A 137 -18.13 12.98 -6.81
C ASN A 137 -16.67 13.35 -6.46
N LYS A 138 -16.12 12.69 -5.45
CA LYS A 138 -14.76 12.95 -4.95
C LYS A 138 -13.68 12.38 -5.86
N LEU A 139 -14.00 11.36 -6.66
CA LEU A 139 -13.07 10.76 -7.61
C LEU A 139 -12.71 11.72 -8.75
N ASP A 140 -13.65 12.58 -9.15
CA ASP A 140 -13.39 13.59 -10.19
C ASP A 140 -12.33 14.60 -9.73
N TRP A 141 -12.36 15.01 -8.45
CA TRP A 141 -11.31 15.85 -7.87
C TRP A 141 -9.94 15.14 -7.92
N VAL A 142 -9.88 13.84 -7.63
CA VAL A 142 -8.64 13.06 -7.69
C VAL A 142 -8.06 13.04 -9.11
N ARG A 143 -8.90 12.87 -10.13
CA ARG A 143 -8.47 12.85 -11.54
C ARG A 143 -8.04 14.24 -12.04
N GLU A 144 -8.72 15.30 -11.58
CA GLU A 144 -8.34 16.69 -11.85
C GLU A 144 -7.00 17.05 -11.16
N TYR A 145 -6.81 16.60 -9.93
CA TYR A 145 -5.55 16.71 -9.20
C TYR A 145 -4.40 16.09 -9.98
N THR A 146 -4.56 14.84 -10.45
CA THR A 146 -3.51 14.15 -11.22
C THR A 146 -3.14 14.91 -12.50
N THR A 147 -4.15 15.47 -13.19
CA THR A 147 -3.94 16.29 -14.39
C THR A 147 -3.12 17.54 -14.07
N SER A 148 -3.49 18.24 -13.00
CA SER A 148 -2.80 19.45 -12.54
C SER A 148 -1.37 19.16 -12.08
N ARG A 149 -1.19 18.07 -11.34
CA ARG A 149 0.11 17.64 -10.78
C ARG A 149 1.14 17.34 -11.86
N TYR A 150 0.72 16.76 -12.98
CA TYR A 150 1.58 16.40 -14.10
C TYR A 150 1.57 17.41 -15.26
N GLY A 151 0.73 18.44 -15.17
CA GLY A 151 0.61 19.49 -16.19
C GLY A 151 -0.03 19.03 -17.51
N GLN A 152 -0.52 17.79 -17.57
CA GLN A 152 -1.21 17.24 -18.74
C GLN A 152 -2.15 16.10 -18.34
N ALA A 153 -3.23 15.93 -19.10
CA ALA A 153 -4.13 14.80 -18.92
C ALA A 153 -3.43 13.50 -19.30
N ASN A 154 -3.57 12.48 -18.46
CA ASN A 154 -3.00 11.17 -18.70
C ASN A 154 -3.88 10.09 -18.06
N VAL A 155 -4.48 9.25 -18.91
CA VAL A 155 -5.48 8.26 -18.46
C VAL A 155 -4.87 7.22 -17.52
N GLN A 156 -3.64 6.77 -17.77
CA GLN A 156 -3.02 5.76 -16.91
C GLN A 156 -2.60 6.34 -15.55
N ALA A 157 -2.09 7.56 -15.53
CA ALA A 157 -1.86 8.26 -14.27
C ALA A 157 -3.15 8.46 -13.46
N GLN A 158 -4.25 8.83 -14.11
CA GLN A 158 -5.57 8.94 -13.47
C GLN A 158 -6.02 7.58 -12.93
N ASN A 159 -5.88 6.50 -13.71
CA ASN A 159 -6.18 5.14 -13.27
C ASN A 159 -5.33 4.73 -12.05
N ALA A 160 -4.06 5.12 -11.99
CA ALA A 160 -3.21 4.88 -10.82
C ALA A 160 -3.77 5.57 -9.57
N TYR A 161 -4.10 6.86 -9.69
CA TYR A 161 -4.65 7.62 -8.56
C TYR A 161 -6.06 7.18 -8.15
N ASP A 162 -6.89 6.71 -9.09
CA ASP A 162 -8.18 6.09 -8.78
C ASP A 162 -7.99 4.86 -7.88
N LYS A 163 -7.02 3.99 -8.22
CA LYS A 163 -6.68 2.79 -7.43
C LYS A 163 -6.11 3.16 -6.06
N LEU A 164 -5.22 4.14 -5.97
CA LEU A 164 -4.66 4.62 -4.70
C LEU A 164 -5.75 5.25 -3.82
N TYR A 165 -6.65 6.05 -4.40
CA TYR A 165 -7.82 6.61 -3.72
C TYR A 165 -8.71 5.52 -3.15
N GLN A 166 -9.02 4.48 -3.92
CA GLN A 166 -9.86 3.35 -3.46
C GLN A 166 -9.15 2.42 -2.46
N SER A 167 -7.86 2.62 -2.19
CA SER A 167 -7.04 1.76 -1.33
C SER A 167 -6.34 2.56 -0.23
N VAL A 168 -5.04 2.83 -0.37
CA VAL A 168 -4.16 3.43 0.64
C VAL A 168 -4.61 4.82 1.11
N TYR A 169 -5.27 5.60 0.26
CA TYR A 169 -5.71 6.95 0.59
C TYR A 169 -7.10 7.02 1.26
N ASN A 170 -7.79 5.91 1.46
CA ASN A 170 -9.12 5.88 2.08
C ASN A 170 -9.20 4.94 3.30
N CYS A 171 -8.26 5.08 4.22
CA CYS A 171 -8.23 4.34 5.47
C CYS A 171 -9.49 4.62 6.32
N THR A 172 -10.17 3.55 6.74
CA THR A 172 -11.40 3.65 7.56
C THR A 172 -11.15 3.47 9.05
N THR A 173 -9.95 3.05 9.46
CA THR A 173 -9.60 2.76 10.85
C THR A 173 -9.14 4.00 11.63
N GLY A 174 -8.97 3.86 12.95
CA GLY A 174 -8.43 4.90 13.86
C GLY A 174 -6.90 4.99 13.92
N GLN A 175 -6.18 4.36 12.99
CA GLN A 175 -4.72 4.24 12.98
C GLN A 175 -3.97 5.59 12.97
N GLN A 176 -2.81 5.66 13.62
CA GLN A 176 -1.97 6.86 13.65
C GLN A 176 -0.98 6.88 12.48
N GLY A 177 -1.40 7.47 11.35
CA GLY A 177 -0.59 7.59 10.13
C GLY A 177 -0.55 6.29 9.32
N THR A 178 0.45 6.20 8.43
CA THR A 178 0.64 5.06 7.52
C THR A 178 0.84 3.73 8.24
N SER A 179 0.50 2.65 7.55
CA SER A 179 1.00 1.33 7.88
C SER A 179 2.52 1.36 7.78
N GLU A 180 3.19 0.98 8.85
CA GLU A 180 4.63 1.20 8.99
C GLU A 180 5.43 0.26 8.08
N PRO A 181 6.49 0.77 7.43
CA PRO A 181 7.36 -0.04 6.59
C PRO A 181 8.05 -1.11 7.43
N ILE A 182 7.66 -2.39 7.29
CA ILE A 182 8.17 -3.45 8.17
C ILE A 182 9.68 -3.69 8.03
N VAL A 183 10.25 -3.28 6.89
CA VAL A 183 11.69 -3.25 6.66
C VAL A 183 12.40 -2.33 7.66
N CYS A 184 11.71 -1.34 8.23
CA CYS A 184 12.22 -0.47 9.27
C CYS A 184 12.09 -1.04 10.70
N ALA A 185 11.45 -2.19 10.89
CA ALA A 185 11.22 -2.74 12.21
C ALA A 185 12.51 -3.29 12.85
N GLN A 186 12.49 -3.38 14.18
CA GLN A 186 13.42 -4.27 14.88
C GLN A 186 13.20 -5.71 14.37
N PRO A 187 14.25 -6.39 13.87
CA PRO A 187 14.07 -7.67 13.22
C PRO A 187 13.43 -8.74 14.10
N SER A 188 12.35 -9.32 13.58
CA SER A 188 11.69 -10.52 14.09
C SER A 188 10.88 -11.15 12.97
N LEU A 189 10.77 -12.48 12.94
CA LEU A 189 9.89 -13.20 11.99
C LEU A 189 8.40 -12.90 12.24
N THR A 190 8.07 -12.34 13.40
CA THR A 190 6.70 -11.96 13.77
C THR A 190 6.56 -10.45 13.97
N ALA A 191 7.50 -9.65 13.43
CA ALA A 191 7.39 -8.20 13.48
C ALA A 191 6.07 -7.78 12.82
N SER A 192 5.31 -6.93 13.52
CA SER A 192 3.99 -6.44 13.07
C SER A 192 3.84 -4.92 13.21
N LYS A 193 4.91 -4.23 13.64
CA LYS A 193 4.99 -2.79 13.81
C LYS A 193 6.45 -2.37 13.94
N VAL A 194 6.71 -1.08 13.71
CA VAL A 194 8.02 -0.45 13.86
C VAL A 194 8.06 0.36 15.16
N SER A 195 7.03 1.17 15.40
CA SER A 195 6.91 2.02 16.60
C SER A 195 5.84 1.54 17.58
N ALA A 196 5.77 2.14 18.76
CA ALA A 196 4.90 1.65 19.84
C ALA A 196 3.39 1.82 19.57
N TRP A 197 2.98 2.89 18.88
CA TRP A 197 1.58 3.31 18.72
C TRP A 197 1.03 3.24 17.30
N SER A 198 1.79 2.69 16.36
CA SER A 198 1.30 2.38 15.01
C SER A 198 1.35 0.87 14.74
N THR A 199 1.09 0.51 13.49
CA THR A 199 0.95 -0.88 13.03
C THR A 199 1.59 -1.03 11.66
N GLY A 200 2.23 -2.18 11.41
CA GLY A 200 2.64 -2.62 10.07
C GLY A 200 1.58 -3.47 9.38
N VAL A 201 0.43 -3.74 10.02
CA VAL A 201 -0.68 -4.48 9.41
C VAL A 201 -1.25 -3.67 8.25
N ILE A 202 -1.24 -4.27 7.06
CA ILE A 202 -1.78 -3.68 5.84
C ILE A 202 -3.28 -3.96 5.77
N SER A 203 -4.08 -2.89 5.69
CA SER A 203 -5.55 -2.97 5.61
C SER A 203 -6.12 -2.57 4.25
N HIS A 204 -5.28 -1.99 3.37
CA HIS A 204 -5.65 -1.62 2.01
C HIS A 204 -5.43 -2.78 1.03
N ASN A 205 -6.04 -2.67 -0.15
CA ASN A 205 -5.81 -3.61 -1.24
C ASN A 205 -4.41 -3.38 -1.84
N THR A 206 -3.48 -4.32 -1.62
CA THR A 206 -2.09 -4.21 -2.12
C THR A 206 -1.99 -4.43 -3.63
N ASP A 207 -2.93 -5.16 -4.26
CA ASP A 207 -2.93 -5.33 -5.72
C ASP A 207 -3.16 -3.97 -6.42
N PHE A 208 -4.04 -3.12 -5.87
CA PHE A 208 -4.27 -1.77 -6.38
C PHE A 208 -3.03 -0.88 -6.31
N VAL A 209 -2.16 -1.06 -5.31
CA VAL A 209 -0.89 -0.32 -5.21
C VAL A 209 0.11 -0.80 -6.26
N ILE A 210 0.18 -2.12 -6.48
CA ILE A 210 1.05 -2.71 -7.52
C ILE A 210 0.58 -2.29 -8.92
N GLU A 211 -0.72 -2.36 -9.19
CA GLU A 211 -1.32 -1.90 -10.44
C GLU A 211 -1.11 -0.39 -10.66
N ALA A 212 -1.25 0.43 -9.60
CA ALA A 212 -0.95 1.86 -9.70
C ALA A 212 0.52 2.13 -10.03
N ALA A 213 1.45 1.33 -9.50
CA ALA A 213 2.86 1.41 -9.87
C ALA A 213 3.09 1.02 -11.34
N ASP A 214 2.45 -0.05 -11.84
CA ASP A 214 2.54 -0.43 -13.26
C ASP A 214 1.94 0.64 -14.20
N ASP A 215 0.78 1.21 -13.82
CA ASP A 215 0.14 2.28 -14.56
C ASP A 215 1.07 3.48 -14.70
N LEU A 216 1.73 3.92 -13.62
CA LEU A 216 2.73 4.98 -13.69
C LEU A 216 3.94 4.53 -14.51
N LEU A 217 4.50 3.33 -14.30
CA LEU A 217 5.63 2.81 -15.08
C LEU A 217 5.34 2.74 -16.59
N SER A 218 4.09 2.50 -16.99
CA SER A 218 3.69 2.52 -18.39
C SER A 218 3.81 3.90 -19.05
N GLN A 219 3.96 4.96 -18.26
CA GLN A 219 4.03 6.36 -18.69
C GLN A 219 5.45 6.94 -18.63
N VAL A 220 6.49 6.11 -18.50
CA VAL A 220 7.89 6.59 -18.44
C VAL A 220 8.34 7.36 -19.68
N GLU A 221 7.74 7.12 -20.84
CA GLU A 221 8.03 7.86 -22.08
C GLU A 221 7.19 9.13 -22.25
N THR A 222 6.02 9.22 -21.58
CA THR A 222 5.04 10.31 -21.76
C THR A 222 5.07 11.34 -20.63
N LEU A 223 5.40 10.92 -19.41
CA LEU A 223 5.46 11.76 -18.22
C LEU A 223 6.91 11.98 -17.77
N SER A 224 7.19 13.16 -17.22
CA SER A 224 8.53 13.54 -16.76
C SER A 224 8.46 14.66 -15.71
N GLY A 225 9.61 15.06 -15.18
CA GLY A 225 9.72 16.12 -14.19
C GLY A 225 9.67 15.62 -12.75
N ASN A 226 9.85 16.55 -11.82
CA ASN A 226 10.03 16.26 -10.40
C ASN A 226 8.81 15.56 -9.78
N ASN A 227 7.60 16.06 -10.02
CA ASN A 227 6.37 15.48 -9.45
C ASN A 227 6.17 14.03 -9.90
N TYR A 228 6.31 13.76 -11.20
CA TYR A 228 6.18 12.41 -11.72
C TYR A 228 7.25 11.46 -11.17
N ASN A 229 8.52 11.89 -11.10
CA ASN A 229 9.58 11.07 -10.52
C ASN A 229 9.35 10.82 -9.02
N TYR A 230 8.88 11.82 -8.27
CA TYR A 230 8.51 11.65 -6.85
C TYR A 230 7.43 10.58 -6.69
N ASP A 231 6.33 10.67 -7.44
CA ASP A 231 5.21 9.74 -7.28
C ASP A 231 5.53 8.34 -7.80
N LEU A 232 6.23 8.24 -8.93
CA LEU A 232 6.67 6.96 -9.46
C LEU A 232 7.55 6.24 -8.41
N LEU A 233 8.48 6.96 -7.79
CA LEU A 233 9.30 6.43 -6.71
C LEU A 233 8.42 5.99 -5.52
N ASP A 234 7.54 6.86 -5.02
CA ASP A 234 6.80 6.59 -3.78
C ASP A 234 5.79 5.44 -3.94
N VAL A 235 5.11 5.37 -5.09
CA VAL A 235 4.14 4.32 -5.39
C VAL A 235 4.84 2.99 -5.62
N THR A 236 5.94 2.96 -6.39
CA THR A 236 6.73 1.72 -6.55
C THR A 236 7.35 1.28 -5.23
N ARG A 237 7.88 2.20 -4.43
CA ARG A 237 8.38 1.92 -3.07
C ARG A 237 7.26 1.31 -2.21
N GLN A 238 6.06 1.89 -2.19
CA GLN A 238 4.96 1.34 -1.39
C GLN A 238 4.62 -0.09 -1.79
N ALA A 239 4.55 -0.40 -3.09
CA ALA A 239 4.31 -1.75 -3.57
C ALA A 239 5.36 -2.74 -3.04
N LEU A 240 6.66 -2.37 -3.12
CA LEU A 240 7.77 -3.17 -2.62
C LEU A 240 7.75 -3.35 -1.09
N THR A 241 7.44 -2.29 -0.35
CA THR A 241 7.32 -2.31 1.12
C THR A 241 6.13 -3.16 1.57
N ASP A 242 5.00 -3.10 0.87
CA ASP A 242 3.84 -3.96 1.14
C ASP A 242 4.18 -5.44 0.89
N TYR A 243 4.91 -5.71 -0.19
CA TYR A 243 5.41 -7.04 -0.49
C TYR A 243 6.38 -7.56 0.60
N ALA A 244 7.22 -6.70 1.20
CA ALA A 244 8.11 -7.09 2.29
C ALA A 244 7.35 -7.74 3.46
N MET A 245 6.17 -7.23 3.83
CA MET A 245 5.33 -7.86 4.86
C MET A 245 4.90 -9.28 4.48
N THR A 246 4.47 -9.48 3.24
CA THR A 246 4.08 -10.80 2.71
C THR A 246 5.27 -11.77 2.74
N LEU A 247 6.43 -11.30 2.30
CA LEU A 247 7.67 -12.08 2.29
C LEU A 247 8.14 -12.46 3.70
N LEU A 248 7.99 -11.56 4.69
CA LEU A 248 8.30 -11.84 6.09
C LEU A 248 7.38 -12.92 6.69
N GLN A 249 6.09 -12.89 6.34
CA GLN A 249 5.13 -13.92 6.75
C GLN A 249 5.48 -15.30 6.15
N GLN A 250 5.90 -15.33 4.88
CA GLN A 250 6.40 -16.55 4.26
C GLN A 250 7.67 -17.06 4.96
N LEU A 251 8.63 -16.19 5.28
CA LEU A 251 9.83 -16.55 6.05
C LEU A 251 9.51 -17.15 7.41
N ASN A 252 8.51 -16.62 8.11
CA ASN A 252 8.03 -17.19 9.36
C ASN A 252 7.43 -18.58 9.16
N THR A 253 6.67 -18.78 8.07
CA THR A 253 6.12 -20.08 7.69
C THR A 253 7.23 -21.10 7.42
N ASP A 254 8.24 -20.73 6.63
CA ASP A 254 9.38 -21.59 6.32
C ASP A 254 10.16 -21.97 7.59
N TRP A 255 10.40 -20.99 8.47
CA TRP A 255 11.03 -21.22 9.77
C TRP A 255 10.22 -22.18 10.65
N ASN A 256 8.90 -22.10 10.66
CA ASN A 256 8.07 -23.02 11.43
C ASN A 256 8.05 -24.45 10.84
N LYS A 257 8.31 -24.60 9.53
CA LYS A 257 8.39 -25.90 8.84
C LYS A 257 9.73 -26.64 9.04
N GLY A 258 10.80 -25.95 9.44
CA GLY A 258 12.11 -26.62 9.62
C GLY A 258 13.25 -25.78 10.21
N GLY A 259 12.94 -24.59 10.71
CA GLY A 259 13.92 -23.62 11.20
C GLY A 259 14.97 -23.31 10.13
N LYS A 260 16.23 -23.22 10.57
CA LYS A 260 17.39 -23.05 9.67
C LYS A 260 17.62 -24.21 8.69
N ASN A 261 16.99 -25.36 8.89
CA ASN A 261 17.13 -26.53 8.03
C ASN A 261 16.06 -26.60 6.94
N ASN A 262 15.07 -25.69 6.95
CA ASN A 262 14.14 -25.56 5.83
C ASN A 262 14.91 -25.04 4.61
N ALA A 263 14.78 -25.72 3.46
CA ALA A 263 15.54 -25.42 2.24
C ALA A 263 15.24 -24.03 1.65
N ASP A 264 14.05 -23.49 1.90
CA ASP A 264 13.59 -22.22 1.35
C ASP A 264 13.97 -21.04 2.25
N PHE A 265 14.17 -21.26 3.56
CA PHE A 265 14.38 -20.16 4.51
C PHE A 265 15.62 -19.31 4.19
N ALA A 266 16.78 -19.93 3.97
CA ALA A 266 18.03 -19.21 3.70
C ALA A 266 17.99 -18.40 2.38
N PRO A 267 17.61 -18.97 1.22
CA PRO A 267 17.50 -18.20 -0.01
C PRO A 267 16.40 -17.13 0.05
N ARG A 268 15.25 -17.39 0.69
CA ARG A 268 14.21 -16.38 0.85
C ARG A 268 14.64 -15.24 1.79
N ALA A 269 15.45 -15.54 2.82
CA ALA A 269 16.01 -14.51 3.69
C ALA A 269 16.98 -13.61 2.92
N ARG A 270 17.78 -14.18 2.00
CA ARG A 270 18.61 -13.40 1.08
C ARG A 270 17.75 -12.55 0.14
N HIS A 271 16.65 -13.09 -0.38
CA HIS A 271 15.73 -12.32 -1.22
C HIS A 271 15.10 -11.14 -0.46
N TYR A 272 14.74 -11.32 0.81
CA TYR A 272 14.24 -10.24 1.67
C TYR A 272 15.31 -9.13 1.88
N LEU A 273 16.57 -9.51 2.08
CA LEU A 273 17.67 -8.53 2.18
C LEU A 273 17.89 -7.78 0.86
N ASN A 274 17.83 -8.48 -0.27
CA ASN A 274 17.94 -7.87 -1.60
C ASN A 274 16.78 -6.90 -1.87
N LEU A 275 15.56 -7.20 -1.39
CA LEU A 275 14.41 -6.30 -1.46
C LEU A 275 14.70 -4.98 -0.73
N ILE A 276 15.21 -5.04 0.49
CA ILE A 276 15.55 -3.83 1.26
C ILE A 276 16.64 -3.03 0.53
N GLU A 277 17.67 -3.71 -0.01
CA GLU A 277 18.70 -3.04 -0.80
C GLU A 277 18.15 -2.41 -2.08
N GLY A 278 17.21 -3.06 -2.75
CA GLY A 278 16.51 -2.55 -3.93
C GLY A 278 15.66 -1.31 -3.63
N ILE A 279 14.94 -1.33 -2.51
CA ILE A 279 14.21 -0.16 -2.00
C ILE A 279 15.18 0.98 -1.70
N ASP A 280 16.32 0.73 -1.04
CA ASP A 280 17.35 1.75 -0.76
C ASP A 280 17.87 2.40 -2.05
N LYS A 281 18.17 1.58 -3.08
CA LYS A 281 18.57 2.08 -4.41
C LYS A 281 17.50 2.97 -5.04
N LEU A 282 16.23 2.58 -4.97
CA LEU A 282 15.12 3.37 -5.51
C LEU A 282 14.98 4.72 -4.78
N LEU A 283 15.01 4.71 -3.43
CA LEU A 283 14.92 5.92 -2.61
C LEU A 283 16.05 6.91 -2.90
N ASN A 284 17.24 6.40 -3.22
CA ASN A 284 18.39 7.23 -3.59
C ASN A 284 18.21 8.00 -4.93
N THR A 285 17.18 7.70 -5.72
CA THR A 285 16.94 8.40 -6.99
C THR A 285 16.25 9.76 -6.86
N HIS A 286 15.79 10.15 -5.66
CA HIS A 286 15.09 11.42 -5.44
C HIS A 286 15.53 12.09 -4.14
N GLN A 287 15.75 13.41 -4.18
CA GLN A 287 16.31 14.17 -3.06
C GLN A 287 15.46 14.08 -1.78
N SER A 288 14.12 14.11 -1.92
CA SER A 288 13.17 14.02 -0.80
C SER A 288 13.22 12.72 0.00
N TYR A 289 13.76 11.64 -0.58
CA TYR A 289 13.82 10.30 0.05
C TYR A 289 15.23 9.92 0.50
N ARG A 290 16.20 10.85 0.52
CA ARG A 290 17.59 10.56 0.88
C ARG A 290 17.94 11.09 2.26
N TYR A 291 18.56 10.24 3.08
CA TYR A 291 19.14 10.70 4.35
C TYR A 291 20.18 11.81 4.13
N GLY A 292 21.01 11.71 3.09
CA GLY A 292 22.06 12.69 2.80
C GLY A 292 21.56 14.11 2.59
N ASN A 293 20.33 14.30 2.10
CA ASN A 293 19.72 15.63 1.99
C ASN A 293 19.46 16.23 3.39
N TRP A 294 18.83 15.45 4.27
CA TRP A 294 18.52 15.87 5.64
C TRP A 294 19.77 16.04 6.49
N GLY A 295 20.75 15.15 6.34
CA GLY A 295 22.06 15.29 6.99
C GLY A 295 22.77 16.57 6.56
N ALA A 296 22.80 16.87 5.25
CA ALA A 296 23.38 18.12 4.76
C ALA A 296 22.65 19.36 5.31
N MET A 297 21.32 19.34 5.37
CA MET A 297 20.52 20.43 5.97
C MET A 297 20.82 20.60 7.46
N ALA A 298 20.89 19.52 8.24
CA ALA A 298 21.22 19.58 9.66
C ALA A 298 22.60 20.19 9.90
N ARG A 299 23.61 19.75 9.14
CA ARG A 299 24.98 20.30 9.23
C ARG A 299 25.06 21.77 8.79
N ALA A 300 24.27 22.17 7.80
CA ALA A 300 24.29 23.53 7.26
C ALA A 300 23.88 24.60 8.28
N ILE A 301 23.10 24.24 9.32
CA ILE A 301 22.72 25.14 10.41
C ILE A 301 23.97 25.72 11.11
N ALA A 302 25.01 24.91 11.34
CA ALA A 302 26.27 25.39 11.93
C ALA A 302 27.04 26.37 11.01
N SER A 303 26.69 26.41 9.73
CA SER A 303 27.29 27.31 8.72
C SER A 303 26.48 28.58 8.50
N GLU A 304 25.32 28.75 9.16
CA GLU A 304 24.53 29.96 9.04
C GLU A 304 25.27 31.17 9.61
N PRO A 305 25.10 32.39 9.05
CA PRO A 305 25.82 33.58 9.51
C PRO A 305 25.69 33.84 11.01
N ALA A 306 24.51 33.59 11.60
CA ALA A 306 24.28 33.77 13.03
C ALA A 306 25.03 32.71 13.88
N ALA A 307 25.06 31.46 13.44
CA ALA A 307 25.79 30.39 14.10
C ALA A 307 27.31 30.64 14.05
N VAL A 308 27.83 31.02 12.88
CA VAL A 308 29.25 31.36 12.70
C VAL A 308 29.64 32.58 13.55
N ALA A 309 28.82 33.63 13.58
CA ALA A 309 29.06 34.79 14.43
C ALA A 309 29.03 34.43 15.93
N GLY A 310 28.24 33.41 16.31
CA GLY A 310 28.19 32.84 17.65
C GLY A 310 29.33 31.88 18.00
N GLY A 311 30.24 31.59 17.07
CA GLY A 311 31.39 30.71 17.27
C GLY A 311 31.15 29.23 16.96
N ALA A 312 30.12 28.89 16.18
CA ALA A 312 29.85 27.52 15.76
C ALA A 312 31.03 26.90 14.97
N THR A 313 31.22 25.60 15.15
CA THR A 313 32.34 24.81 14.64
C THR A 313 31.86 23.56 13.89
N SER A 314 32.78 22.81 13.30
CA SER A 314 32.45 21.50 12.71
C SER A 314 31.92 20.49 13.74
N ALA A 315 32.33 20.61 15.00
CA ALA A 315 31.82 19.75 16.07
C ALA A 315 30.33 20.04 16.36
N ASP A 316 29.88 21.28 16.20
CA ASP A 316 28.46 21.63 16.30
C ASP A 316 27.66 21.05 15.12
N ALA A 317 28.26 21.01 13.92
CA ALA A 317 27.66 20.34 12.77
C ALA A 317 27.53 18.81 13.00
N ASP A 318 28.56 18.18 13.57
CA ASP A 318 28.52 16.76 13.95
C ASP A 318 27.45 16.50 15.02
N TRP A 319 27.34 17.38 16.03
CA TRP A 319 26.31 17.30 17.06
C TRP A 319 24.88 17.46 16.50
N LEU A 320 24.68 18.38 15.55
CA LEU A 320 23.39 18.56 14.86
C LEU A 320 23.00 17.32 14.04
N GLU A 321 23.96 16.66 13.41
CA GLU A 321 23.70 15.44 12.66
C GLU A 321 23.50 14.22 13.58
N HIS A 322 24.47 13.91 14.44
CA HIS A 322 24.53 12.64 15.18
C HIS A 322 23.64 12.64 16.42
N ASP A 323 23.71 13.69 17.23
CA ASP A 323 23.00 13.77 18.51
C ASP A 323 21.59 14.39 18.39
N ASN A 324 21.25 14.98 17.25
CA ASN A 324 19.89 15.50 16.99
C ASN A 324 19.20 14.74 15.86
N LEU A 325 19.66 14.85 14.61
CA LEU A 325 18.96 14.22 13.48
C LEU A 325 18.93 12.69 13.58
N ARG A 326 20.10 12.04 13.67
CA ARG A 326 20.20 10.57 13.74
C ARG A 326 19.53 10.02 15.00
N LEU A 327 19.69 10.70 16.14
CA LEU A 327 18.98 10.39 17.38
C LEU A 327 17.46 10.42 17.14
N GLN A 328 16.92 11.53 16.65
CA GLN A 328 15.48 11.73 16.48
C GLN A 328 14.83 10.68 15.56
N ILE A 329 15.49 10.28 14.47
CA ILE A 329 14.93 9.33 13.49
C ILE A 329 15.21 7.86 13.81
N THR A 330 15.88 7.57 14.94
CA THR A 330 16.13 6.20 15.41
C THR A 330 15.64 6.03 16.85
N SER A 331 16.53 6.12 17.83
CA SER A 331 16.22 5.85 19.24
C SER A 331 15.33 6.91 19.89
N TRP A 332 15.33 8.13 19.34
CA TRP A 332 14.59 9.33 19.75
C TRP A 332 14.96 9.88 21.13
N ASP A 333 15.12 9.00 22.12
CA ASP A 333 15.45 9.29 23.52
C ASP A 333 16.47 8.27 24.04
N THR A 334 16.73 8.31 25.35
CA THR A 334 17.47 7.31 26.10
C THR A 334 16.74 5.96 26.12
N LYS A 335 17.51 4.89 26.35
CA LYS A 335 17.04 3.50 26.49
C LYS A 335 15.85 3.30 27.44
N ASN A 336 15.67 4.18 28.42
CA ASN A 336 14.61 4.06 29.42
C ASN A 336 13.22 4.40 28.86
N ASN A 337 13.16 5.03 27.68
CA ASN A 337 11.92 5.38 27.02
C ASN A 337 11.73 4.55 25.74
N TRP A 338 11.51 3.24 25.92
CA TRP A 338 11.36 2.31 24.81
C TRP A 338 10.19 2.63 23.87
N SER A 339 9.22 3.43 24.33
CA SER A 339 8.04 3.76 23.55
C SER A 339 8.34 4.65 22.33
N LEU A 340 9.45 5.40 22.35
CA LEU A 340 9.84 6.32 21.29
C LEU A 340 10.87 5.75 20.31
N PHE A 341 11.40 4.55 20.59
CA PHE A 341 12.35 3.91 19.70
C PHE A 341 11.68 3.60 18.35
N ASP A 342 12.29 4.09 17.27
CA ASP A 342 11.86 4.02 15.88
C ASP A 342 10.50 4.74 15.65
N TYR A 343 10.09 5.66 16.55
CA TYR A 343 8.86 6.44 16.40
C TYR A 343 8.84 7.31 15.13
N SER A 344 9.98 7.95 14.86
CA SER A 344 10.25 8.78 13.68
C SER A 344 11.06 8.00 12.64
N ASN A 345 10.79 6.69 12.50
CA ASN A 345 11.46 5.87 11.49
C ASN A 345 11.28 6.48 10.09
N ARG A 346 12.35 6.38 9.29
CA ARG A 346 12.42 6.88 7.92
C ARG A 346 12.83 5.77 6.99
N GLU A 347 12.00 5.52 5.98
CA GLU A 347 12.37 4.73 4.81
C GLU A 347 13.16 5.64 3.86
N TRP A 348 14.39 5.99 4.24
CA TRP A 348 15.29 6.88 3.48
C TRP A 348 16.48 6.15 2.89
N GLY A 349 16.81 6.48 1.63
CA GLY A 349 18.00 6.00 0.94
C GLY A 349 19.28 6.38 1.68
N GLY A 350 20.22 5.43 1.71
CA GLY A 350 21.45 5.48 2.51
C GLY A 350 21.24 4.87 3.89
N MET A 351 20.31 5.43 4.67
CA MET A 351 19.99 4.93 6.01
C MET A 351 19.32 3.54 5.96
N LEU A 352 18.47 3.28 4.96
CA LEU A 352 17.83 1.98 4.80
C LEU A 352 18.86 0.87 4.65
N LYS A 353 19.91 1.08 3.87
CA LYS A 353 21.06 0.17 3.76
C LYS A 353 21.89 0.06 5.05
N ASP A 354 22.32 1.19 5.62
CA ASP A 354 23.35 1.17 6.66
C ASP A 354 22.81 0.93 8.08
N TYR A 355 21.53 1.22 8.32
CA TYR A 355 20.87 1.02 9.60
C TYR A 355 19.90 -0.17 9.56
N TYR A 356 18.88 -0.13 8.71
CA TYR A 356 17.78 -1.10 8.75
C TYR A 356 18.13 -2.45 8.12
N LEU A 357 18.69 -2.46 6.91
CA LEU A 357 19.19 -3.68 6.24
C LEU A 357 20.29 -4.34 7.08
N ALA A 358 21.19 -3.55 7.69
CA ALA A 358 22.23 -4.08 8.57
C ALA A 358 21.65 -4.81 9.80
N ARG A 359 20.55 -4.31 10.40
CA ARG A 359 19.82 -5.03 11.46
C ARG A 359 19.25 -6.35 10.96
N TRP A 360 18.53 -6.34 9.83
CA TRP A 360 17.92 -7.55 9.25
C TRP A 360 18.97 -8.59 8.85
N LYS A 361 20.09 -8.15 8.24
CA LYS A 361 21.19 -9.03 7.87
C LYS A 361 21.77 -9.72 9.09
N LEU A 362 22.06 -8.96 10.15
CA LEU A 362 22.55 -9.53 11.41
C LEU A 362 21.56 -10.53 11.99
N PHE A 363 20.25 -10.23 11.94
CA PHE A 363 19.22 -11.14 12.43
C PHE A 363 19.21 -12.48 11.68
N PHE A 364 19.17 -12.45 10.34
CA PHE A 364 19.16 -13.68 9.53
C PHE A 364 20.47 -14.45 9.64
N ASP A 365 21.62 -13.77 9.63
CA ASP A 365 22.93 -14.41 9.81
C ASP A 365 22.98 -15.17 11.16
N ASN A 366 22.49 -14.56 12.24
CA ASN A 366 22.43 -15.22 13.54
C ASN A 366 21.45 -16.40 13.56
N LYS A 367 20.28 -16.27 12.93
CA LYS A 367 19.29 -17.35 12.81
C LYS A 367 19.85 -18.56 12.06
N LEU A 368 20.57 -18.32 10.96
CA LEU A 368 21.18 -19.36 10.12
C LEU A 368 22.38 -20.02 10.82
N ASN A 369 23.22 -19.23 11.49
CA ASN A 369 24.40 -19.75 12.19
C ASN A 369 24.07 -20.34 13.57
N GLY A 370 22.89 -20.06 14.13
CA GLY A 370 22.53 -20.44 15.50
C GLY A 370 23.28 -19.65 16.57
N THR A 371 23.66 -18.41 16.27
CA THR A 371 24.38 -17.51 17.18
C THR A 371 23.42 -16.54 17.87
N ALA A 372 23.84 -15.98 19.01
CA ALA A 372 22.99 -15.10 19.81
C ALA A 372 22.77 -13.74 19.14
N LEU A 373 21.51 -13.29 19.14
CA LEU A 373 21.15 -11.92 18.76
C LEU A 373 21.74 -10.91 19.75
N PRO A 374 21.91 -9.63 19.35
CA PRO A 374 22.31 -8.59 20.28
C PRO A 374 21.31 -8.51 21.44
N SER A 375 21.80 -8.26 22.65
CA SER A 375 20.96 -8.09 23.85
C SER A 375 20.08 -6.85 23.79
N SER A 376 20.37 -5.92 22.86
CA SER A 376 19.61 -4.69 22.64
C SER A 376 19.86 -4.12 21.25
N TRP A 377 18.78 -3.93 20.48
CA TRP A 377 18.84 -3.19 19.21
C TRP A 377 19.12 -1.70 19.41
N TYR A 378 18.80 -1.13 20.59
CA TYR A 378 19.14 0.24 20.94
C TYR A 378 20.66 0.40 21.04
N GLU A 379 21.33 -0.48 21.80
CA GLU A 379 22.79 -0.39 21.99
C GLU A 379 23.53 -0.64 20.69
N TRP A 380 23.04 -1.59 19.89
CA TRP A 380 23.59 -1.89 18.58
C TRP A 380 23.46 -0.68 17.63
N GLY A 381 22.31 -0.02 17.62
CA GLY A 381 22.02 1.12 16.74
C GLY A 381 22.86 2.37 17.02
N LYS A 382 23.42 2.52 18.23
CA LYS A 382 24.28 3.67 18.57
C LYS A 382 25.52 3.78 17.68
N GLY A 383 26.03 2.67 17.15
CA GLY A 383 27.19 2.69 16.27
C GLY A 383 26.95 3.54 15.02
N TRP A 384 25.77 3.40 14.39
CA TRP A 384 25.36 4.23 13.26
C TRP A 384 24.94 5.64 13.70
N GLN A 385 24.23 5.75 14.83
CA GLN A 385 23.74 7.04 15.32
C GLN A 385 24.87 8.00 15.67
N GLN A 386 25.87 7.54 16.42
CA GLN A 386 26.96 8.38 16.93
C GLN A 386 28.11 8.51 15.94
N ASP A 387 28.32 7.47 15.11
CA ASP A 387 29.32 7.41 14.04
C ASP A 387 30.65 8.09 14.37
N THR A 388 31.21 7.78 15.54
CA THR A 388 32.39 8.48 16.08
C THR A 388 33.64 8.36 15.19
N ASN A 389 33.63 7.41 14.25
CA ASN A 389 34.72 7.18 13.30
C ASN A 389 34.45 7.77 11.91
N HIS A 390 33.33 8.47 11.71
CA HIS A 390 32.88 9.00 10.41
C HIS A 390 32.89 7.93 9.31
N THR A 391 32.34 6.76 9.64
CA THR A 391 32.29 5.58 8.79
C THR A 391 31.30 5.77 7.65
N TYR A 392 30.22 6.50 7.88
CA TYR A 392 29.13 6.66 6.93
C TYR A 392 29.20 8.02 6.24
N THR A 393 29.14 8.02 4.91
CA THR A 393 29.09 9.23 4.09
C THR A 393 27.85 9.21 3.22
N TYR A 394 27.07 10.29 3.28
CA TYR A 394 25.83 10.44 2.52
C TYR A 394 25.84 11.75 1.74
N THR A 395 25.51 11.68 0.45
CA THR A 395 25.42 12.85 -0.42
C THR A 395 23.96 13.31 -0.56
N ALA A 396 23.75 14.62 -0.63
CA ALA A 396 22.43 15.20 -0.84
C ALA A 396 21.91 15.00 -2.28
N ALA A 397 22.82 14.95 -3.26
CA ALA A 397 22.47 14.79 -4.67
C ALA A 397 21.87 13.40 -4.95
N PRO A 398 20.77 13.31 -5.72
CA PRO A 398 20.24 12.03 -6.18
C PRO A 398 21.24 11.22 -7.01
N GLU A 399 21.09 9.90 -6.99
CA GLU A 399 21.92 8.96 -7.74
C GLU A 399 21.05 8.04 -8.58
N GLY A 400 21.48 7.73 -9.79
CA GLY A 400 20.73 6.89 -10.73
C GLY A 400 19.54 7.62 -11.37
N ASN A 401 18.71 6.84 -12.08
CA ASN A 401 17.52 7.34 -12.76
C ASN A 401 16.27 6.66 -12.17
N THR A 402 15.33 7.46 -11.65
CA THR A 402 14.12 6.95 -11.00
C THR A 402 13.33 6.01 -11.91
N LYS A 403 13.12 6.35 -13.18
CA LYS A 403 12.32 5.55 -14.11
C LYS A 403 12.95 4.17 -14.33
N THR A 404 14.26 4.14 -14.59
CA THR A 404 15.01 2.90 -14.81
C THR A 404 15.02 2.02 -13.57
N ILE A 405 15.35 2.58 -12.40
CA ILE A 405 15.46 1.80 -11.17
C ILE A 405 14.08 1.34 -10.68
N ALA A 406 13.05 2.18 -10.79
CA ALA A 406 11.67 1.78 -10.46
C ALA A 406 11.22 0.59 -11.32
N LYS A 407 11.46 0.64 -12.65
CA LYS A 407 11.16 -0.46 -13.57
C LYS A 407 11.92 -1.73 -13.20
N GLU A 408 13.23 -1.62 -12.98
CA GLU A 408 14.09 -2.75 -12.60
C GLU A 408 13.60 -3.42 -11.31
N GLN A 409 13.34 -2.63 -10.26
CA GLN A 409 12.86 -3.17 -8.99
C GLN A 409 11.46 -3.76 -9.15
N PHE A 410 10.55 -3.08 -9.84
CA PHE A 410 9.19 -3.60 -10.06
C PHE A 410 9.21 -4.97 -10.77
N ASP A 411 9.90 -5.07 -11.90
CA ASP A 411 10.00 -6.32 -12.69
C ASP A 411 10.71 -7.45 -11.91
N THR A 412 11.58 -7.09 -10.96
CA THR A 412 12.30 -8.07 -10.14
C THR A 412 11.37 -8.80 -9.17
N TYR A 413 10.35 -8.13 -8.63
CA TYR A 413 9.52 -8.65 -7.54
C TYR A 413 8.08 -8.96 -7.95
N PHE A 414 7.58 -8.36 -9.03
CA PHE A 414 6.23 -8.55 -9.52
C PHE A 414 6.23 -9.10 -10.94
N TRP A 415 5.58 -10.25 -11.12
CA TRP A 415 5.39 -10.87 -12.42
C TRP A 415 3.96 -10.62 -12.91
N PRO A 416 3.77 -9.84 -14.00
CA PRO A 416 2.45 -9.63 -14.56
C PRO A 416 1.94 -10.86 -15.31
N LEU A 417 0.72 -11.27 -14.98
CA LEU A 417 -0.09 -12.23 -15.72
C LEU A 417 -1.26 -11.49 -16.34
N THR A 418 -1.55 -11.76 -17.61
CA THR A 418 -2.66 -11.14 -18.34
C THR A 418 -3.67 -12.22 -18.68
N ASP A 419 -4.91 -12.03 -18.26
CA ASP A 419 -6.01 -12.94 -18.59
C ASP A 419 -6.44 -12.81 -20.07
N THR A 420 -7.37 -13.68 -20.49
CA THR A 420 -7.91 -13.68 -21.86
C THR A 420 -8.67 -12.41 -22.23
N LYS A 421 -9.07 -11.60 -21.25
CA LYS A 421 -9.76 -10.32 -21.42
C LYS A 421 -8.80 -9.13 -21.40
N GLY A 422 -7.50 -9.37 -21.22
CA GLY A 422 -6.49 -8.32 -21.14
C GLY A 422 -6.31 -7.71 -19.74
N ASN A 423 -6.98 -8.23 -18.71
CA ASN A 423 -6.79 -7.75 -17.34
C ASN A 423 -5.48 -8.30 -16.78
N LYS A 424 -4.72 -7.44 -16.09
CA LYS A 424 -3.47 -7.82 -15.45
C LYS A 424 -3.69 -8.23 -13.99
N SER A 425 -2.92 -9.21 -13.54
CA SER A 425 -2.73 -9.57 -12.14
C SER A 425 -1.25 -9.75 -11.87
N TYR A 426 -0.81 -9.49 -10.63
CA TYR A 426 0.62 -9.49 -10.32
C TYR A 426 0.97 -10.58 -9.31
N VAL A 427 1.77 -11.53 -9.78
CA VAL A 427 2.35 -12.59 -8.97
C VAL A 427 3.53 -12.02 -8.20
N ARG A 428 3.48 -12.10 -6.87
CA ARG A 428 4.61 -11.75 -6.00
C ARG A 428 5.64 -12.87 -6.07
N ARG A 429 6.89 -12.58 -6.45
CA ARG A 429 7.91 -13.63 -6.55
C ARG A 429 8.32 -14.15 -5.17
N HIS A 430 9.00 -15.29 -5.11
CA HIS A 430 9.53 -15.85 -3.86
C HIS A 430 8.51 -15.91 -2.71
N VAL A 431 7.24 -16.22 -2.99
CA VAL A 431 6.23 -16.55 -1.97
C VAL A 431 5.26 -17.59 -2.53
N GLU A 432 4.58 -18.30 -1.63
CA GLU A 432 3.42 -19.10 -1.99
C GLU A 432 2.16 -18.24 -1.99
N GLN A 433 1.42 -18.25 -3.10
CA GLN A 433 0.18 -17.48 -3.23
C GLN A 433 -0.87 -18.24 -4.06
N THR A 434 -2.10 -17.75 -3.98
CA THR A 434 -3.23 -18.26 -4.74
C THR A 434 -3.91 -17.11 -5.47
N LEU A 435 -4.06 -17.19 -6.78
CA LEU A 435 -4.89 -16.24 -7.53
C LEU A 435 -6.36 -16.50 -7.21
N LYS A 436 -7.17 -15.42 -7.17
CA LYS A 436 -8.61 -15.55 -6.95
C LYS A 436 -9.25 -16.36 -8.09
N ASN A 437 -10.30 -17.10 -7.77
CA ASN A 437 -10.92 -18.07 -8.69
C ASN A 437 -11.50 -17.47 -9.98
N ASP A 438 -11.75 -16.16 -10.00
CA ASP A 438 -12.26 -15.38 -11.13
C ASP A 438 -11.14 -14.82 -12.03
N VAL A 439 -9.87 -14.99 -11.64
CA VAL A 439 -8.70 -14.56 -12.41
C VAL A 439 -8.13 -15.77 -13.14
N TYR A 440 -8.54 -15.97 -14.40
CA TYR A 440 -7.94 -16.99 -15.27
C TYR A 440 -6.67 -16.42 -15.90
N ALA A 441 -5.53 -16.69 -15.30
CA ALA A 441 -4.25 -16.21 -15.82
C ALA A 441 -3.96 -16.70 -17.26
N THR A 442 -4.52 -17.85 -17.66
CA THR A 442 -4.22 -18.51 -18.93
C THR A 442 -5.31 -19.49 -19.37
N GLN A 443 -5.27 -19.83 -20.66
CA GLN A 443 -6.11 -20.85 -21.30
C GLN A 443 -5.21 -21.89 -21.97
N GLY A 444 -5.52 -23.17 -21.76
CA GLY A 444 -4.93 -24.31 -22.47
C GLY A 444 -5.98 -24.96 -23.38
N TYR A 445 -5.55 -25.59 -24.46
CA TYR A 445 -6.45 -26.27 -25.40
C TYR A 445 -6.24 -27.79 -25.36
N ARG A 446 -7.34 -28.53 -25.22
CA ARG A 446 -7.33 -29.99 -25.26
C ARG A 446 -6.81 -30.49 -26.60
N GLY A 447 -5.83 -31.39 -26.56
CA GLY A 447 -5.13 -31.91 -27.74
C GLY A 447 -3.98 -31.04 -28.24
N GLU A 448 -3.68 -29.91 -27.60
CA GLU A 448 -2.59 -29.00 -27.98
C GLU A 448 -1.54 -28.87 -26.87
N ASN A 449 -0.45 -28.17 -27.21
CA ASN A 449 0.57 -27.80 -26.24
C ASN A 449 0.17 -26.51 -25.51
N TYR A 450 0.07 -26.57 -24.19
CA TYR A 450 -0.01 -25.41 -23.31
C TYR A 450 1.39 -24.91 -22.97
N ILE A 451 1.63 -23.62 -23.17
CA ILE A 451 2.89 -22.95 -22.83
C ILE A 451 2.66 -22.12 -21.57
N VAL A 452 3.38 -22.47 -20.50
CA VAL A 452 3.33 -21.72 -19.25
C VAL A 452 3.93 -20.32 -19.47
N PRO A 453 3.24 -19.23 -19.09
CA PRO A 453 3.68 -17.86 -19.36
C PRO A 453 4.78 -17.41 -18.38
N LEU A 454 5.90 -18.10 -18.31
CA LEU A 454 6.96 -17.83 -17.33
C LEU A 454 7.48 -16.38 -17.38
N PRO A 455 7.80 -15.76 -16.23
CA PRO A 455 8.47 -14.47 -16.23
C PRO A 455 9.87 -14.59 -16.83
N ASN A 456 10.37 -13.48 -17.40
CA ASN A 456 11.70 -13.45 -18.00
C ASN A 456 12.77 -13.93 -17.02
N GLY A 457 13.57 -14.90 -17.47
CA GLY A 457 14.68 -15.46 -16.68
C GLY A 457 14.28 -16.42 -15.57
N ALA A 458 12.98 -16.74 -15.41
CA ALA A 458 12.54 -17.77 -14.48
C ALA A 458 12.58 -19.16 -15.11
N THR A 459 12.88 -20.15 -14.26
CA THR A 459 12.90 -21.56 -14.62
C THR A 459 11.77 -22.27 -13.90
N LEU A 460 11.06 -23.13 -14.64
CA LEU A 460 10.03 -23.99 -14.08
C LEU A 460 10.68 -25.11 -13.26
N SER A 461 10.25 -25.25 -12.01
CA SER A 461 10.58 -26.41 -11.18
C SER A 461 9.55 -27.53 -11.38
N SER A 462 8.26 -27.19 -11.26
CA SER A 462 7.16 -28.09 -11.60
C SER A 462 5.88 -27.33 -11.96
N LEU A 463 5.06 -27.93 -12.82
CA LEU A 463 3.70 -27.54 -13.10
C LEU A 463 2.80 -28.74 -12.82
N SER A 464 1.78 -28.58 -11.98
CA SER A 464 0.71 -29.57 -11.81
C SER A 464 -0.58 -29.02 -12.39
N ILE A 465 -1.32 -29.82 -13.16
CA ILE A 465 -2.64 -29.49 -13.72
C ILE A 465 -3.56 -30.67 -13.44
N ASP A 466 -4.69 -30.41 -12.78
CA ASP A 466 -5.77 -31.38 -12.51
C ASP A 466 -6.54 -31.67 -13.82
N LEU A 467 -5.92 -32.44 -14.72
CA LEU A 467 -6.40 -32.67 -16.09
C LEU A 467 -7.72 -33.44 -16.12
N ASN A 468 -8.02 -34.26 -15.12
CA ASN A 468 -9.26 -35.01 -15.01
C ASN A 468 -10.35 -34.31 -14.17
N ASN A 469 -10.01 -33.18 -13.52
CA ASN A 469 -10.86 -32.38 -12.64
C ASN A 469 -11.44 -33.17 -11.46
N ASP A 470 -10.66 -34.09 -10.88
CA ASP A 470 -11.05 -34.89 -9.71
C ASP A 470 -10.71 -34.20 -8.37
N GLY A 471 -9.99 -33.07 -8.43
CA GLY A 471 -9.63 -32.23 -7.31
C GLY A 471 -8.26 -32.49 -6.72
N ALA A 472 -7.50 -33.47 -7.23
CA ALA A 472 -6.14 -33.82 -6.84
C ALA A 472 -5.15 -33.75 -8.04
N TYR A 473 -3.85 -33.92 -7.78
CA TYR A 473 -2.84 -34.07 -8.82
C TYR A 473 -2.34 -35.52 -8.81
N GLY A 474 -2.80 -36.32 -9.78
CA GLY A 474 -2.48 -37.73 -9.94
C GLY A 474 -1.27 -38.01 -10.84
N ASP A 475 -1.13 -39.29 -11.21
CA ASP A 475 -0.09 -39.72 -12.14
C ASP A 475 -0.31 -39.11 -13.53
N GLY A 476 0.73 -38.49 -14.10
CA GLY A 476 0.67 -37.84 -15.41
C GLY A 476 0.14 -36.41 -15.41
N GLU A 477 -0.16 -35.85 -14.23
CA GLU A 477 -0.67 -34.48 -14.06
C GLU A 477 0.39 -33.49 -13.56
N THR A 478 1.63 -33.95 -13.38
CA THR A 478 2.76 -33.11 -12.97
C THR A 478 3.88 -33.17 -14.00
N PHE A 479 4.37 -32.00 -14.38
CA PHE A 479 5.29 -31.76 -15.48
C PHE A 479 6.48 -30.94 -15.00
N THR A 480 7.63 -31.13 -15.63
CA THR A 480 8.86 -30.34 -15.40
C THR A 480 9.22 -29.46 -16.60
N GLU A 481 8.45 -29.52 -17.68
CA GLU A 481 8.65 -28.75 -18.90
C GLU A 481 7.65 -27.59 -18.98
N ALA A 482 8.09 -26.44 -19.49
CA ALA A 482 7.25 -25.24 -19.64
C ALA A 482 6.23 -25.36 -20.79
N THR A 483 6.39 -26.37 -21.64
CA THR A 483 5.46 -26.72 -22.72
C THR A 483 4.90 -28.09 -22.41
N VAL A 484 3.59 -28.19 -22.21
CA VAL A 484 2.92 -29.41 -21.78
C VAL A 484 1.83 -29.78 -22.78
N ALA A 485 1.82 -31.02 -23.24
CA ALA A 485 0.73 -31.54 -24.06
C ALA A 485 -0.51 -31.77 -23.19
N ILE A 486 -1.59 -31.05 -23.47
CA ILE A 486 -2.89 -31.26 -22.84
C ILE A 486 -3.59 -32.41 -23.57
N PRO A 487 -3.91 -33.54 -22.91
CA PRO A 487 -4.59 -34.65 -23.56
C PRO A 487 -5.95 -34.23 -24.14
N ALA A 488 -6.31 -34.77 -25.31
CA ALA A 488 -7.64 -34.53 -25.90
C ALA A 488 -8.80 -35.02 -24.98
N GLY A 489 -8.52 -36.00 -24.12
CA GLY A 489 -9.47 -36.52 -23.13
C GLY A 489 -9.47 -35.78 -21.78
N ALA A 490 -8.72 -34.69 -21.63
CA ALA A 490 -8.77 -33.87 -20.41
C ALA A 490 -10.19 -33.29 -20.19
N ALA A 491 -10.50 -32.95 -18.95
CA ALA A 491 -11.72 -32.24 -18.60
C ALA A 491 -11.79 -30.91 -19.36
N ALA A 492 -12.97 -30.57 -19.86
CA ALA A 492 -13.24 -29.23 -20.38
C ALA A 492 -13.73 -28.35 -19.23
N GLY A 493 -13.17 -27.16 -19.10
CA GLY A 493 -13.54 -26.19 -18.09
C GLY A 493 -12.38 -25.75 -17.20
N LEU A 494 -12.71 -25.19 -16.04
CA LEU A 494 -11.71 -24.73 -15.08
C LEU A 494 -11.16 -25.89 -14.29
N VAL A 495 -9.84 -26.00 -14.28
CA VAL A 495 -9.11 -26.99 -13.50
C VAL A 495 -8.10 -26.31 -12.60
N LYS A 496 -7.80 -26.95 -11.46
CA LYS A 496 -6.75 -26.48 -10.57
C LYS A 496 -5.39 -26.64 -11.25
N ALA A 497 -4.55 -25.64 -11.11
CA ALA A 497 -3.17 -25.69 -11.50
C ALA A 497 -2.26 -25.15 -10.38
N ARG A 498 -1.07 -25.74 -10.27
CA ARG A 498 -0.02 -25.30 -9.34
C ARG A 498 1.29 -25.18 -10.08
N LEU A 499 1.82 -23.97 -10.11
CA LEU A 499 3.11 -23.65 -10.69
C LEU A 499 4.13 -23.44 -9.58
N VAL A 500 5.30 -24.06 -9.72
CA VAL A 500 6.46 -23.89 -8.83
C VAL A 500 7.66 -23.50 -9.67
N LEU A 501 8.29 -22.38 -9.34
CA LEU A 501 9.52 -21.90 -9.97
C LEU A 501 10.74 -22.20 -9.09
N ASP A 502 11.92 -22.25 -9.71
CA ASP A 502 13.19 -22.54 -9.00
C ASP A 502 13.55 -21.47 -7.96
N ASP A 503 12.94 -20.29 -8.05
CA ASP A 503 13.12 -19.19 -7.10
C ASP A 503 12.20 -19.29 -5.85
N GLN A 504 11.48 -20.40 -5.68
CA GLN A 504 10.49 -20.63 -4.60
C GLN A 504 9.20 -19.80 -4.73
N THR A 505 8.92 -19.24 -5.90
CA THR A 505 7.57 -18.75 -6.23
C THR A 505 6.66 -19.96 -6.41
N VAL A 506 5.57 -20.00 -5.65
CA VAL A 506 4.51 -21.00 -5.80
C VAL A 506 3.21 -20.26 -6.11
N LEU A 507 2.58 -20.64 -7.21
CA LEU A 507 1.33 -20.04 -7.67
C LEU A 507 0.28 -21.13 -7.82
N ASN A 508 -0.76 -21.06 -6.99
CA ASN A 508 -1.98 -21.84 -7.18
C ASN A 508 -2.97 -20.98 -7.98
N TYR A 509 -3.54 -21.52 -9.06
CA TYR A 509 -4.43 -20.78 -9.95
C TYR A 509 -5.42 -21.73 -10.65
N GLN A 510 -6.39 -21.14 -11.36
CA GLN A 510 -7.31 -21.87 -12.23
C GLN A 510 -6.84 -21.75 -13.68
N LEU A 511 -6.74 -22.88 -14.38
CA LEU A 511 -6.46 -22.95 -15.81
C LEU A 511 -7.75 -23.30 -16.53
N ALA A 512 -8.13 -22.52 -17.54
CA ALA A 512 -9.24 -22.90 -18.41
C ALA A 512 -8.74 -23.90 -19.48
N LEU A 513 -9.24 -25.14 -19.44
CA LEU A 513 -9.04 -26.13 -20.50
C LEU A 513 -10.19 -26.08 -21.49
N ALA A 514 -9.90 -25.61 -22.69
CA ALA A 514 -10.85 -25.37 -23.76
C ALA A 514 -10.69 -26.36 -24.91
N ASP A 515 -11.72 -26.51 -25.73
CA ASP A 515 -11.58 -27.16 -27.02
C ASP A 515 -10.99 -26.17 -28.04
N ASN A 516 -10.04 -26.65 -28.85
CA ASN A 516 -9.66 -25.91 -30.05
C ASN A 516 -10.75 -26.08 -31.12
N ILE A 517 -11.75 -25.22 -31.07
CA ILE A 517 -12.88 -25.24 -32.01
C ILE A 517 -12.45 -24.52 -33.29
N THR A 518 -12.08 -25.29 -34.31
CA THR A 518 -11.59 -24.75 -35.59
C THR A 518 -12.72 -24.34 -36.56
N GLU A 519 -13.95 -24.76 -36.29
CA GLU A 519 -15.14 -24.41 -37.07
C GLU A 519 -16.19 -23.81 -36.14
N ALA A 520 -16.71 -22.63 -36.47
CA ALA A 520 -17.66 -21.92 -35.63
C ALA A 520 -18.92 -22.77 -35.38
N ARG A 521 -19.34 -22.84 -34.11
CA ARG A 521 -20.53 -23.59 -33.69
C ARG A 521 -21.58 -22.61 -33.21
N THR A 522 -22.84 -22.95 -33.45
CA THR A 522 -23.95 -22.18 -32.89
C THR A 522 -24.18 -22.59 -31.45
N VAL A 523 -24.00 -21.64 -30.54
CA VAL A 523 -24.35 -21.76 -29.12
C VAL A 523 -25.63 -20.97 -28.91
N SER A 524 -26.68 -21.64 -28.43
CA SER A 524 -27.97 -21.02 -28.13
C SER A 524 -28.38 -21.31 -26.69
N VAL A 525 -28.92 -20.30 -26.02
CA VAL A 525 -29.53 -20.41 -24.69
C VAL A 525 -31.02 -20.10 -24.79
N SER A 526 -31.81 -20.79 -23.98
CA SER A 526 -33.25 -20.54 -23.88
C SER A 526 -33.75 -20.94 -22.50
N LEU A 527 -34.87 -20.36 -22.08
CA LEU A 527 -35.58 -20.81 -20.89
C LEU A 527 -36.26 -22.15 -21.17
N ALA A 528 -36.28 -23.03 -20.19
CA ALA A 528 -37.08 -24.25 -20.27
C ALA A 528 -38.57 -23.90 -20.42
N ALA A 529 -39.32 -24.74 -21.15
CA ALA A 529 -40.74 -24.54 -21.36
C ALA A 529 -41.49 -24.41 -20.01
N GLY A 530 -42.30 -23.37 -19.85
CA GLY A 530 -43.01 -23.05 -18.62
C GLY A 530 -42.24 -22.16 -17.64
N CYS A 531 -40.98 -21.81 -17.93
CA CYS A 531 -40.16 -20.92 -17.11
C CYS A 531 -40.12 -19.47 -17.62
N GLU A 532 -40.97 -19.10 -18.60
CA GLU A 532 -40.88 -17.82 -19.32
C GLU A 532 -41.09 -16.60 -18.40
N ASN A 533 -41.81 -16.76 -17.29
CA ASN A 533 -42.04 -15.71 -16.29
C ASN A 533 -41.08 -15.79 -15.08
N MET A 534 -40.19 -16.79 -15.04
CA MET A 534 -39.35 -17.10 -13.88
C MET A 534 -37.97 -16.44 -13.92
N GLY A 535 -37.55 -15.92 -15.08
CA GLY A 535 -36.25 -15.28 -15.24
C GLY A 535 -35.93 -14.94 -16.70
N SER A 536 -34.66 -14.73 -16.98
CA SER A 536 -34.11 -14.49 -18.31
C SER A 536 -32.78 -15.22 -18.51
N VAL A 537 -32.38 -15.39 -19.77
CA VAL A 537 -31.05 -15.89 -20.14
C VAL A 537 -30.38 -14.92 -21.11
N SER A 538 -29.05 -14.83 -21.04
CA SER A 538 -28.24 -14.01 -21.93
C SER A 538 -26.91 -14.68 -22.26
N ILE A 539 -26.30 -14.24 -23.35
CA ILE A 539 -24.90 -14.50 -23.68
C ILE A 539 -24.18 -13.18 -23.42
N ASP A 540 -23.20 -13.17 -22.52
CA ASP A 540 -22.44 -11.95 -22.20
C ASP A 540 -21.77 -11.42 -23.49
N ASP A 541 -21.71 -10.09 -23.62
CA ASP A 541 -21.15 -9.34 -24.75
C ASP A 541 -21.80 -9.58 -26.13
N HIS A 542 -23.01 -10.18 -26.17
CA HIS A 542 -23.73 -10.44 -27.42
C HIS A 542 -25.21 -10.03 -27.34
N ASP A 543 -25.73 -9.51 -28.44
CA ASP A 543 -27.15 -9.22 -28.59
C ASP A 543 -27.92 -10.49 -28.99
N GLY A 544 -28.80 -10.96 -28.10
CA GLY A 544 -29.65 -12.12 -28.32
C GLY A 544 -29.23 -13.36 -27.54
N THR A 545 -29.86 -14.48 -27.84
CA THR A 545 -29.65 -15.74 -27.11
C THR A 545 -29.04 -16.84 -27.97
N SER A 546 -28.48 -16.48 -29.13
CA SER A 546 -27.81 -17.42 -30.02
C SER A 546 -26.69 -16.72 -30.76
N VAL A 547 -25.51 -17.32 -30.79
CA VAL A 547 -24.33 -16.82 -31.51
C VAL A 547 -23.61 -17.97 -32.18
N THR A 548 -23.11 -17.75 -33.40
CA THR A 548 -22.19 -18.68 -34.07
C THR A 548 -20.79 -18.14 -33.93
N THR A 549 -19.96 -18.80 -33.12
CA THR A 549 -18.59 -18.38 -32.85
C THR A 549 -17.66 -19.58 -32.66
N THR A 550 -16.36 -19.34 -32.75
CA THR A 550 -15.34 -20.23 -32.20
C THR A 550 -15.03 -19.88 -30.75
N ASP A 551 -15.24 -18.61 -30.38
CA ASP A 551 -14.76 -17.99 -29.16
C ASP A 551 -15.39 -18.55 -27.88
N TYR A 552 -14.72 -18.28 -26.76
CA TYR A 552 -15.25 -18.47 -25.43
C TYR A 552 -16.53 -17.64 -25.21
N LEU A 553 -17.56 -18.25 -24.60
CA LEU A 553 -18.79 -17.55 -24.23
C LEU A 553 -19.12 -17.73 -22.75
N THR A 554 -19.71 -16.69 -22.17
CA THR A 554 -20.31 -16.75 -20.84
C THR A 554 -21.83 -16.66 -20.98
N LEU A 555 -22.53 -17.69 -20.52
CA LEU A 555 -23.98 -17.83 -20.58
C LEU A 555 -24.54 -17.57 -19.18
N ARG A 556 -25.49 -16.65 -19.04
CA ARG A 556 -26.01 -16.23 -17.74
C ARG A 556 -27.51 -16.45 -17.66
N ALA A 557 -27.95 -17.03 -16.55
CA ALA A 557 -29.35 -17.07 -16.16
C ALA A 557 -29.59 -16.07 -15.04
N THR A 558 -30.63 -15.25 -15.15
CA THR A 558 -31.04 -14.30 -14.12
C THR A 558 -32.44 -14.66 -13.66
N ALA A 559 -32.58 -15.06 -12.40
CA ALA A 559 -33.88 -15.39 -11.84
C ALA A 559 -34.65 -14.11 -11.46
N ASN A 560 -35.96 -14.10 -11.72
CA ASN A 560 -36.85 -13.05 -11.22
C ASN A 560 -37.07 -13.23 -9.71
N SER A 561 -37.50 -12.16 -9.04
CA SER A 561 -37.81 -12.22 -7.61
C SER A 561 -38.81 -13.35 -7.28
N GLY A 562 -38.47 -14.19 -6.30
CA GLY A 562 -39.26 -15.36 -5.89
C GLY A 562 -38.91 -16.66 -6.61
N TYR A 563 -37.93 -16.64 -7.52
CA TYR A 563 -37.40 -17.83 -8.19
C TYR A 563 -35.89 -17.94 -7.99
N ASP A 564 -35.39 -19.17 -8.07
CA ASP A 564 -33.95 -19.48 -8.04
C ASP A 564 -33.55 -20.18 -9.34
N PHE A 565 -32.33 -19.93 -9.81
CA PHE A 565 -31.74 -20.72 -10.86
C PHE A 565 -31.48 -22.15 -10.35
N LEU A 566 -31.97 -23.16 -11.09
CA LEU A 566 -31.77 -24.56 -10.73
C LEU A 566 -30.53 -25.17 -11.39
N LYS A 567 -30.51 -25.18 -12.73
CA LYS A 567 -29.46 -25.78 -13.56
C LYS A 567 -29.66 -25.44 -15.04
N TRP A 568 -28.61 -25.63 -15.82
CA TRP A 568 -28.63 -25.71 -17.28
C TRP A 568 -28.85 -27.15 -17.72
N GLY A 569 -29.72 -27.34 -18.73
CA GLY A 569 -29.69 -28.52 -19.58
C GLY A 569 -28.79 -28.22 -20.77
N VAL A 570 -27.73 -29.00 -20.94
CA VAL A 570 -26.70 -28.77 -21.97
C VAL A 570 -26.83 -29.88 -23.00
N ASP A 571 -26.95 -29.51 -24.27
CA ASP A 571 -26.92 -30.45 -25.40
C ASP A 571 -25.77 -30.06 -26.34
N ILE A 572 -24.79 -30.96 -26.46
CA ILE A 572 -23.68 -30.81 -27.39
C ILE A 572 -23.81 -31.90 -28.45
N ASN A 573 -24.28 -31.52 -29.64
CA ASN A 573 -24.44 -32.40 -30.80
C ASN A 573 -25.23 -33.69 -30.49
N GLY A 574 -26.30 -33.60 -29.69
CA GLY A 574 -27.15 -34.71 -29.29
C GLY A 574 -26.70 -35.42 -28.01
N THR A 575 -25.65 -34.94 -27.36
CA THR A 575 -25.20 -35.45 -26.06
C THR A 575 -25.72 -34.54 -24.95
N ALA A 576 -26.69 -35.05 -24.20
CA ALA A 576 -27.29 -34.32 -23.09
C ALA A 576 -26.45 -34.44 -21.80
N SER A 577 -26.26 -33.32 -21.12
CA SER A 577 -25.69 -33.21 -19.78
C SER A 577 -26.37 -32.09 -18.99
N GLU A 578 -26.01 -31.92 -17.72
CA GLU A 578 -26.54 -30.88 -16.86
C GLU A 578 -25.40 -30.14 -16.16
N SER A 579 -25.59 -28.84 -15.88
CA SER A 579 -24.66 -28.05 -15.06
C SER A 579 -25.41 -27.15 -14.11
N THR A 580 -24.96 -27.09 -12.85
CA THR A 580 -25.50 -26.16 -11.85
C THR A 580 -24.73 -24.83 -11.80
N ASP A 581 -23.73 -24.64 -12.67
CA ASP A 581 -22.90 -23.45 -12.67
C ASP A 581 -23.63 -22.30 -13.37
N ASN A 582 -23.73 -21.16 -12.70
CA ASN A 582 -24.27 -19.94 -13.29
C ASN A 582 -23.39 -18.75 -12.89
N PRO A 583 -22.69 -18.10 -13.84
CA PRO A 583 -22.78 -18.34 -15.28
C PRO A 583 -22.21 -19.70 -15.73
N TYR A 584 -22.71 -20.23 -16.85
CA TYR A 584 -22.14 -21.38 -17.55
C TYR A 584 -21.18 -20.90 -18.63
N HIS A 585 -20.07 -21.59 -18.82
CA HIS A 585 -19.04 -21.18 -19.75
C HIS A 585 -18.88 -22.17 -20.88
N TYR A 586 -18.94 -21.67 -22.11
CA TYR A 586 -18.60 -22.42 -23.31
C TYR A 586 -17.11 -22.20 -23.62
N TYR A 587 -16.31 -23.24 -23.42
CA TYR A 587 -14.85 -23.18 -23.56
C TYR A 587 -14.41 -23.46 -25.01
N GLY A 588 -14.81 -22.59 -25.94
CA GLY A 588 -14.29 -22.54 -27.31
C GLY A 588 -12.98 -21.74 -27.43
N LYS A 589 -12.40 -21.71 -28.65
CA LYS A 589 -11.19 -20.95 -29.00
C LYS A 589 -11.52 -19.62 -29.66
#